data_AF-G6F0T7-F1
#
_entry.id   AF-G6F0T7-F1
#
_cell.length_a   1.000
_cell.length_b   1.000
_cell.length_c   1.000
_cell.angle_alpha   90.00
_cell.angle_beta   90.00
_cell.angle_gamma   90.00
#
_symmetry.space_group_name_H-M   'P 1'
#
loop_
_entity.id
_entity.type
_entity.pdbx_description
1 polymer ?
#
loop_
_entity_poly.entity_id
_entity_poly.type
_entity_poly.pdbx_seq_one_letter_code
_entity_poly.pdbx_strand_id
1 'polypeptide(L)'
;MKKISLLLAATFISAPLALSNQSFAAPEHKAVNHPAATSNKASGTVYMTFHSADVGVGYTWGDGILKYHGKSYKFTIKGGDIVAVGFSKSQASGHVYDLKNLYDFAGNYAAASGEATAGVGVGAASLKNSKNVSISIDTKTMGGRLAGAPGGFSIKFADAKLQKAVEARDNAVKAQGKAVKAKKSAKSANETTEDLNEQQLNKLKK
;
A
#
# COMPACT_ATOMS: atom_id res chain seq x y z
N MET A 1 -0.96 -8.01 -51.66
CA MET A 1 0.20 -8.75 -52.20
C MET A 1 1.32 -8.74 -51.17
N LYS A 2 1.63 -9.88 -50.56
CA LYS A 2 2.70 -10.07 -49.57
C LYS A 2 4.05 -10.09 -50.29
N LYS A 3 5.04 -9.34 -49.81
CA LYS A 3 6.45 -9.50 -50.20
C LYS A 3 7.26 -9.83 -48.95
N ILE A 4 7.80 -11.05 -48.98
CA ILE A 4 8.70 -11.65 -47.99
C ILE A 4 10.11 -11.48 -48.58
N SER A 5 11.03 -10.87 -47.84
CA SER A 5 12.46 -10.97 -48.13
C SER A 5 13.17 -11.54 -46.93
N LEU A 6 13.62 -12.77 -47.13
CA LEU A 6 14.37 -13.65 -46.27
C LEU A 6 15.87 -13.39 -46.51
N LEU A 7 16.62 -13.11 -45.45
CA LEU A 7 18.09 -13.13 -45.51
C LEU A 7 18.58 -14.16 -44.50
N LEU A 8 18.92 -15.34 -45.04
CA LEU A 8 19.62 -16.41 -44.37
C LEU A 8 21.12 -16.13 -44.47
N ALA A 9 21.79 -15.91 -43.33
CA ALA A 9 23.24 -16.04 -43.23
C ALA A 9 23.58 -16.40 -41.78
N ALA A 10 23.58 -17.69 -41.47
CA ALA A 10 24.16 -18.21 -40.23
C ALA A 10 25.12 -19.34 -40.60
N THR A 11 26.38 -18.98 -40.77
CA THR A 11 27.50 -19.90 -40.92
C THR A 11 27.75 -20.60 -39.58
N PHE A 12 27.57 -21.92 -39.56
CA PHE A 12 27.96 -22.77 -38.43
C PHE A 12 29.49 -22.89 -38.38
N ILE A 13 30.11 -22.31 -37.36
CA ILE A 13 31.46 -22.65 -36.95
C ILE A 13 31.34 -23.51 -35.69
N SER A 14 31.58 -24.81 -35.86
CA SER A 14 31.84 -25.72 -34.76
C SER A 14 33.16 -25.34 -34.09
N ALA A 15 33.17 -25.15 -32.78
CA ALA A 15 34.40 -25.22 -32.01
C ALA A 15 34.10 -25.84 -30.62
N PRO A 16 34.94 -26.78 -30.15
CA PRO A 16 34.66 -27.65 -29.01
C PRO A 16 34.74 -26.92 -27.65
N LEU A 17 33.86 -27.28 -26.73
CA LEU A 17 33.95 -26.93 -25.31
C LEU A 17 35.14 -27.65 -24.67
N ALA A 18 36.23 -26.92 -24.47
CA ALA A 18 37.23 -27.26 -23.46
C ALA A 18 37.94 -25.97 -23.04
N LEU A 19 37.64 -25.42 -21.86
CA LEU A 19 38.49 -24.49 -21.11
C LEU A 19 37.79 -24.29 -19.75
N SER A 20 38.20 -25.07 -18.74
CA SER A 20 39.25 -24.73 -17.77
C SER A 20 38.79 -23.71 -16.71
N ASN A 21 38.82 -24.16 -15.45
CA ASN A 21 38.68 -23.30 -14.28
C ASN A 21 39.78 -22.23 -14.33
N GLN A 22 39.40 -20.99 -14.65
CA GLN A 22 40.25 -19.83 -14.44
C GLN A 22 39.56 -18.92 -13.44
N SER A 23 40.04 -19.00 -12.20
CA SER A 23 39.81 -17.94 -11.20
C SER A 23 40.51 -16.69 -11.70
N PHE A 24 39.75 -15.74 -12.23
CA PHE A 24 40.20 -14.36 -12.36
C PHE A 24 39.78 -13.61 -11.10
N ALA A 25 40.76 -13.32 -10.26
CA ALA A 25 40.65 -12.29 -9.25
C ALA A 25 40.38 -10.95 -9.97
N ALA A 26 39.13 -10.50 -9.95
CA ALA A 26 38.74 -9.18 -10.43
C ALA A 26 39.08 -8.13 -9.37
N PRO A 27 39.54 -6.93 -9.79
CA PRO A 27 40.00 -5.88 -8.90
C PRO A 27 38.87 -5.33 -8.05
N GLU A 28 39.27 -4.88 -6.87
CA GLU A 28 38.42 -4.30 -5.84
C GLU A 28 37.63 -3.10 -6.38
N HIS A 29 36.38 -3.33 -6.79
CA HIS A 29 35.41 -2.26 -6.91
C HIS A 29 35.00 -1.87 -5.51
N LYS A 30 35.49 -0.72 -5.02
CA LYS A 30 34.88 -0.05 -3.86
C LYS A 30 33.38 -0.03 -4.11
N ALA A 31 32.64 -0.73 -3.24
CA ALA A 31 31.19 -0.70 -3.23
C ALA A 31 30.77 0.76 -3.12
N VAL A 32 30.32 1.34 -4.24
CA VAL A 32 29.49 2.52 -4.18
C VAL A 32 28.27 2.06 -3.41
N ASN A 33 28.16 2.55 -2.16
CA ASN A 33 26.97 2.46 -1.35
C ASN A 33 25.85 3.18 -2.10
N HIS A 34 25.24 2.50 -3.07
CA HIS A 34 23.87 2.79 -3.44
C HIS A 34 23.09 2.56 -2.15
N PRO A 35 22.37 3.56 -1.61
CA PRO A 35 21.42 3.31 -0.55
C PRO A 35 20.56 2.18 -1.08
N ALA A 36 20.61 1.03 -0.39
CA ALA A 36 19.84 -0.15 -0.74
C ALA A 36 18.45 0.36 -1.09
N ALA A 37 18.03 0.18 -2.35
CA ALA A 37 16.64 0.34 -2.73
C ALA A 37 15.87 -0.36 -1.62
N THR A 38 15.13 0.42 -0.82
CA THR A 38 14.56 -0.04 0.44
C THR A 38 13.89 -1.36 0.13
N SER A 39 14.50 -2.44 0.58
CA SER A 39 13.95 -3.77 0.46
C SER A 39 12.76 -3.75 1.40
N ASN A 40 11.65 -3.19 0.92
CA ASN A 40 10.41 -3.14 1.65
C ASN A 40 9.90 -4.57 1.58
N LYS A 41 10.42 -5.40 2.49
CA LYS A 41 10.03 -6.79 2.62
C LYS A 41 8.52 -6.80 2.78
N ALA A 42 7.83 -7.49 1.89
CA ALA A 42 6.40 -7.66 2.00
C ALA A 42 6.07 -8.14 3.42
N SER A 43 5.28 -7.34 4.13
CA SER A 43 4.81 -7.64 5.48
C SER A 43 3.77 -8.75 5.46
N GLY A 44 3.04 -8.90 4.34
CA GLY A 44 2.08 -9.97 4.13
C GLY A 44 1.67 -10.12 2.66
N THR A 45 0.79 -11.09 2.43
CA THR A 45 0.20 -11.35 1.11
C THR A 45 -1.32 -11.23 1.22
N VAL A 46 -1.95 -10.64 0.21
CA VAL A 46 -3.39 -10.46 0.17
C VAL A 46 -3.98 -11.17 -1.05
N TYR A 47 -5.18 -11.72 -0.86
CA TYR A 47 -6.01 -12.26 -1.92
C TYR A 47 -7.40 -11.64 -1.76
N MET A 48 -7.94 -11.09 -2.84
CA MET A 48 -9.17 -10.30 -2.83
C MET A 48 -10.06 -10.72 -4.00
N THR A 49 -11.35 -10.78 -3.76
CA THR A 49 -12.36 -10.89 -4.83
C THR A 49 -13.28 -9.68 -4.73
N PHE A 50 -13.42 -8.98 -5.84
CA PHE A 50 -14.29 -7.82 -5.99
C PHE A 50 -15.45 -8.17 -6.91
N HIS A 51 -16.62 -7.69 -6.53
CA HIS A 51 -17.84 -7.71 -7.30
C HIS A 51 -18.28 -6.27 -7.47
N SER A 52 -18.67 -5.90 -8.69
CA SER A 52 -19.28 -4.60 -8.95
C SER A 52 -20.49 -4.77 -9.83
N ALA A 53 -21.51 -3.97 -9.54
CA ALA A 53 -22.72 -3.89 -10.36
C ALA A 53 -23.06 -2.41 -10.58
N ASP A 54 -23.43 -2.08 -11.80
CA ASP A 54 -23.96 -0.78 -12.18
C ASP A 54 -25.37 -0.94 -12.76
N VAL A 55 -26.33 -0.29 -12.09
CA VAL A 55 -27.74 -0.11 -12.50
C VAL A 55 -28.13 1.37 -12.42
N GLY A 56 -27.17 2.28 -12.61
CA GLY A 56 -27.31 3.74 -12.55
C GLY A 56 -26.31 4.41 -11.60
N VAL A 57 -26.03 3.75 -10.47
CA VAL A 57 -24.94 4.10 -9.53
C VAL A 57 -24.14 2.83 -9.27
N GLY A 58 -22.85 2.86 -9.62
CA GLY A 58 -21.95 1.74 -9.41
C GLY A 58 -21.69 1.47 -7.93
N TYR A 59 -21.79 0.20 -7.52
CA TYR A 59 -21.39 -0.21 -6.17
C TYR A 59 -20.40 -1.37 -6.24
N THR A 60 -19.35 -1.30 -5.42
CA THR A 60 -18.34 -2.35 -5.30
C THR A 60 -18.36 -2.96 -3.89
N TRP A 61 -18.33 -4.28 -3.85
CA TRP A 61 -18.21 -5.07 -2.63
C TRP A 61 -17.29 -6.26 -2.86
N GLY A 62 -16.80 -6.85 -1.78
CA GLY A 62 -15.94 -8.01 -1.90
C GLY A 62 -15.50 -8.58 -0.58
N ASP A 63 -14.65 -9.57 -0.69
CA ASP A 63 -14.04 -10.28 0.42
C ASP A 63 -12.62 -10.68 0.09
N GLY A 64 -11.86 -11.02 1.12
CA GLY A 64 -10.47 -11.40 0.95
C GLY A 64 -9.85 -12.03 2.17
N ILE A 65 -8.61 -12.45 1.98
CA ILE A 65 -7.77 -13.07 3.00
C ILE A 65 -6.42 -12.36 3.03
N LEU A 66 -6.04 -11.90 4.22
CA LEU A 66 -4.71 -11.41 4.52
C LEU A 66 -3.91 -12.55 5.14
N LYS A 67 -2.79 -12.92 4.54
CA LYS A 67 -1.77 -13.78 5.16
C LYS A 67 -0.72 -12.89 5.80
N TYR A 68 -0.64 -12.94 7.13
CA TYR A 68 0.30 -12.16 7.93
C TYR A 68 0.87 -13.02 9.06
N HIS A 69 2.20 -13.11 9.16
CA HIS A 69 2.91 -13.92 10.17
C HIS A 69 2.42 -15.38 10.25
N GLY A 70 2.20 -16.02 9.09
CA GLY A 70 1.74 -17.42 9.02
C GLY A 70 0.27 -17.64 9.39
N LYS A 71 -0.49 -16.58 9.68
CA LYS A 71 -1.93 -16.65 9.97
C LYS A 71 -2.75 -16.02 8.85
N SER A 72 -3.95 -16.54 8.65
CA SER A 72 -4.91 -16.07 7.64
C SER A 72 -6.04 -15.31 8.31
N TYR A 73 -6.30 -14.09 7.86
CA TYR A 73 -7.32 -13.20 8.41
C TYR A 73 -8.33 -12.84 7.32
N LYS A 74 -9.58 -13.24 7.51
CA LYS A 74 -10.66 -12.92 6.57
C LYS A 74 -11.13 -11.48 6.77
N PHE A 75 -11.33 -10.79 5.67
CA PHE A 75 -11.84 -9.42 5.66
C PHE A 75 -12.87 -9.21 4.56
N THR A 76 -13.63 -8.14 4.70
CA THR A 76 -14.65 -7.70 3.76
C THR A 76 -14.26 -6.32 3.23
N ILE A 77 -14.66 -6.08 1.98
CA ILE A 77 -14.38 -4.87 1.23
C ILE A 77 -15.72 -4.22 0.93
N LYS A 78 -15.84 -2.94 1.23
CA LYS A 78 -17.05 -2.16 0.94
C LYS A 78 -16.66 -0.80 0.38
N GLY A 79 -17.42 -0.35 -0.62
CA GLY A 79 -17.24 0.95 -1.21
C GLY A 79 -16.27 0.93 -2.38
N GLY A 80 -15.95 2.13 -2.86
CA GLY A 80 -15.42 2.36 -4.19
C GLY A 80 -16.54 2.84 -5.09
N ASP A 81 -16.60 4.15 -5.32
CA ASP A 81 -17.29 4.73 -6.48
C ASP A 81 -16.48 4.40 -7.73
N ILE A 82 -16.33 3.10 -7.99
CA ILE A 82 -15.71 2.60 -9.20
C ILE A 82 -16.79 2.75 -10.25
N VAL A 83 -16.51 3.51 -11.31
CA VAL A 83 -17.40 3.56 -12.47
C VAL A 83 -17.30 2.19 -13.13
N ALA A 84 -18.22 1.31 -12.78
CA ALA A 84 -18.43 0.02 -13.40
C ALA A 84 -19.45 0.19 -14.53
N VAL A 85 -19.35 -0.62 -15.58
CA VAL A 85 -20.40 -0.72 -16.60
C VAL A 85 -20.92 -2.15 -16.57
N GLY A 86 -22.16 -2.33 -16.10
CA GLY A 86 -22.79 -3.64 -15.92
C GLY A 86 -22.27 -4.42 -14.71
N PHE A 87 -22.30 -5.76 -14.79
CA PHE A 87 -21.77 -6.64 -13.76
C PHE A 87 -20.33 -7.05 -14.08
N SER A 88 -19.45 -6.94 -13.09
CA SER A 88 -18.06 -7.39 -13.21
C SER A 88 -17.60 -8.13 -11.96
N LYS A 89 -16.69 -9.09 -12.18
CA LYS A 89 -15.98 -9.81 -11.12
C LYS A 89 -14.49 -9.65 -11.35
N SER A 90 -13.76 -9.22 -10.33
CA SER A 90 -12.30 -9.10 -10.39
C SER A 90 -11.65 -9.88 -9.26
N GLN A 91 -10.56 -10.56 -9.57
CA GLN A 91 -9.72 -11.21 -8.57
C GLN A 91 -8.42 -10.45 -8.47
N ALA A 92 -7.95 -10.21 -7.26
CA ALA A 92 -6.65 -9.56 -7.05
C ALA A 92 -5.79 -10.34 -6.08
N SER A 93 -4.49 -10.28 -6.31
CA SER A 93 -3.48 -10.84 -5.43
C SER A 93 -2.28 -9.93 -5.39
N GLY A 94 -1.61 -9.86 -4.24
CA GLY A 94 -0.37 -9.12 -4.15
C GLY A 94 0.18 -9.02 -2.75
N HIS A 95 0.93 -7.95 -2.50
CA HIS A 95 1.74 -7.79 -1.32
C HIS A 95 1.33 -6.57 -0.52
N VAL A 96 1.41 -6.72 0.80
CA VAL A 96 1.18 -5.65 1.76
C VAL A 96 2.53 -5.20 2.31
N TYR A 97 2.72 -3.89 2.36
CA TYR A 97 3.93 -3.23 2.84
C TYR A 97 3.61 -2.33 4.03
N ASP A 98 4.63 -2.06 4.84
CA ASP A 98 4.55 -1.17 6.00
C ASP A 98 3.50 -1.59 7.06
N LEU A 99 3.08 -2.86 7.06
CA LEU A 99 2.12 -3.38 8.03
C LEU A 99 2.85 -3.85 9.30
N LYS A 100 2.94 -2.94 10.29
CA LYS A 100 3.57 -3.21 11.58
C LYS A 100 2.65 -3.93 12.57
N ASN A 101 1.35 -3.67 12.50
CA ASN A 101 0.35 -4.29 13.35
C ASN A 101 -0.82 -4.77 12.52
N LEU A 102 -1.35 -5.95 12.82
CA LEU A 102 -2.51 -6.51 12.12
C LEU A 102 -3.70 -5.53 12.03
N TYR A 103 -3.98 -4.80 13.11
CA TYR A 103 -5.10 -3.87 13.19
C TYR A 103 -4.92 -2.61 12.34
N ASP A 104 -3.71 -2.31 11.88
CA ASP A 104 -3.46 -1.20 10.96
C ASP A 104 -3.89 -1.52 9.52
N PHE A 105 -4.10 -2.81 9.22
CA PHE A 105 -4.60 -3.26 7.92
C PHE A 105 -6.05 -2.79 7.66
N ALA A 106 -6.89 -2.75 8.69
CA ALA A 106 -8.27 -2.26 8.54
C ALA A 106 -8.29 -0.73 8.41
N GLY A 107 -9.06 -0.23 7.44
CA GLY A 107 -9.19 1.20 7.16
C GLY A 107 -9.63 1.50 5.74
N ASN A 108 -9.52 2.77 5.34
CA ASN A 108 -9.87 3.23 4.01
C ASN A 108 -8.63 3.27 3.13
N TYR A 109 -8.69 2.64 1.96
CA TYR A 109 -7.59 2.58 0.99
C TYR A 109 -7.95 3.39 -0.24
N ALA A 110 -7.06 4.29 -0.65
CA ALA A 110 -7.16 5.06 -1.89
C ALA A 110 -5.97 4.74 -2.80
N ALA A 111 -6.09 5.03 -4.11
CA ALA A 111 -5.00 4.84 -5.05
C ALA A 111 -3.78 5.70 -4.65
N ALA A 112 -2.62 5.07 -4.54
CA ALA A 112 -1.35 5.77 -4.40
C ALA A 112 -1.00 6.33 -5.78
N SER A 113 -1.24 7.63 -5.98
CA SER A 113 -0.75 8.44 -7.11
C SER A 113 -0.95 7.84 -8.51
N GLY A 114 -2.14 7.95 -9.09
CA GLY A 114 -2.37 7.89 -10.55
C GLY A 114 -2.03 6.59 -11.31
N GLU A 115 -1.37 5.61 -10.68
CA GLU A 115 -0.83 4.40 -11.32
C GLU A 115 -1.82 3.22 -11.33
N ALA A 116 -3.08 3.46 -10.97
CA ALA A 116 -4.11 2.43 -11.03
C ALA A 116 -4.55 2.20 -12.48
N THR A 117 -3.91 1.24 -13.15
CA THR A 117 -4.36 0.78 -14.47
C THR A 117 -5.40 -0.31 -14.28
N ALA A 118 -6.66 0.10 -14.08
CA ALA A 118 -7.80 -0.82 -14.07
C ALA A 118 -8.44 -0.82 -15.47
N GLY A 119 -8.21 -1.89 -16.22
CA GLY A 119 -8.82 -2.13 -17.54
C GLY A 119 -9.54 -3.48 -17.58
N VAL A 120 -10.18 -3.78 -18.72
CA VAL A 120 -10.67 -5.15 -18.98
C VAL A 120 -9.46 -6.06 -19.12
N GLY A 121 -9.43 -7.18 -18.37
CA GLY A 121 -8.32 -8.12 -18.37
C GLY A 121 -7.42 -7.97 -17.13
N VAL A 122 -6.14 -7.66 -17.33
CA VAL A 122 -5.14 -7.59 -16.26
C VAL A 122 -4.82 -6.14 -15.92
N GLY A 123 -4.69 -5.82 -14.64
CA GLY A 123 -4.33 -4.48 -14.18
C GLY A 123 -3.47 -4.52 -12.92
N ALA A 124 -2.74 -3.44 -12.65
CA ALA A 124 -1.99 -3.27 -11.40
C ALA A 124 -2.52 -2.06 -10.64
N ALA A 125 -2.54 -2.14 -9.32
CA ALA A 125 -2.92 -1.03 -8.46
C ALA A 125 -2.04 -0.98 -7.22
N SER A 126 -1.61 0.23 -6.87
CA SER A 126 -1.00 0.56 -5.59
C SER A 126 -1.99 1.36 -4.77
N LEU A 127 -2.26 0.89 -3.55
CA LEU A 127 -3.29 1.41 -2.67
C LEU A 127 -2.68 1.76 -1.32
N LYS A 128 -3.09 2.86 -0.72
CA LYS A 128 -2.56 3.29 0.58
C LYS A 128 -3.67 3.73 1.52
N ASN A 129 -3.53 3.33 2.79
CA ASN A 129 -4.38 3.77 3.89
C ASN A 129 -3.75 4.94 4.65
N SER A 130 -4.56 5.70 5.40
CA SER A 130 -4.15 6.77 6.32
C SER A 130 -3.14 6.31 7.38
N LYS A 131 -3.08 4.99 7.66
CA LYS A 131 -2.10 4.36 8.58
C LYS A 131 -0.75 4.04 7.91
N ASN A 132 -0.49 4.57 6.71
CA ASN A 132 0.69 4.31 5.87
C ASN A 132 0.87 2.87 5.36
N VAL A 133 -0.08 1.97 5.63
CA VAL A 133 -0.09 0.63 5.03
C VAL A 133 -0.33 0.76 3.53
N SER A 134 0.56 0.17 2.74
CA SER A 134 0.48 0.14 1.27
C SER A 134 0.19 -1.27 0.80
N ILE A 135 -0.63 -1.41 -0.24
CA ILE A 135 -0.96 -2.68 -0.87
C ILE A 135 -0.70 -2.53 -2.36
N SER A 136 0.16 -3.38 -2.92
CA SER A 136 0.33 -3.50 -4.37
C SER A 136 -0.32 -4.81 -4.81
N ILE A 137 -1.23 -4.72 -5.77
CA ILE A 137 -1.99 -5.86 -6.28
C ILE A 137 -1.94 -5.93 -7.80
N ASP A 138 -1.90 -7.17 -8.29
CA ASP A 138 -2.26 -7.51 -9.65
C ASP A 138 -3.71 -7.99 -9.66
N THR A 139 -4.48 -7.50 -10.62
CA THR A 139 -5.91 -7.74 -10.78
C THR A 139 -6.17 -8.49 -12.08
N LYS A 140 -7.16 -9.38 -12.06
CA LYS A 140 -7.72 -10.09 -13.21
C LYS A 140 -9.22 -9.87 -13.21
N THR A 141 -9.69 -9.03 -14.11
CA THR A 141 -11.09 -8.63 -14.26
C THR A 141 -11.76 -9.44 -15.36
N MET A 142 -12.89 -10.04 -15.01
CA MET A 142 -13.80 -10.74 -15.90
C MET A 142 -15.13 -9.97 -15.99
N GLY A 143 -15.59 -9.69 -17.21
CA GLY A 143 -16.82 -8.93 -17.45
C GLY A 143 -16.56 -7.48 -17.86
N GLY A 144 -17.43 -6.57 -17.42
CA GLY A 144 -17.37 -5.14 -17.77
C GLY A 144 -16.08 -4.42 -17.37
N ARG A 145 -15.91 -3.18 -17.86
CA ARG A 145 -14.80 -2.30 -17.46
C ARG A 145 -14.98 -1.85 -16.00
N LEU A 146 -13.90 -1.93 -15.21
CA LEU A 146 -13.77 -1.29 -13.90
C LEU A 146 -12.87 -0.05 -14.07
N ALA A 147 -13.40 1.15 -13.89
CA ALA A 147 -12.59 2.36 -13.85
C ALA A 147 -12.27 2.74 -12.40
N GLY A 148 -11.02 3.09 -12.10
CA GLY A 148 -10.57 3.37 -10.72
C GLY A 148 -11.44 4.41 -9.98
N ALA A 149 -11.72 4.15 -8.70
CA ALA A 149 -12.50 5.05 -7.85
C ALA A 149 -11.64 6.16 -7.22
N PRO A 150 -12.01 7.43 -7.35
CA PRO A 150 -11.36 8.52 -6.61
C PRO A 150 -11.51 8.38 -5.09
N GLY A 151 -12.63 7.82 -4.62
CA GLY A 151 -12.97 7.70 -3.19
C GLY A 151 -12.30 6.53 -2.44
N GLY A 152 -11.68 5.59 -3.17
CA GLY A 152 -11.11 4.39 -2.56
C GLY A 152 -12.16 3.43 -1.97
N PHE A 153 -11.72 2.44 -1.19
CA PHE A 153 -12.60 1.44 -0.57
C PHE A 153 -12.22 1.15 0.88
N SER A 154 -13.20 0.70 1.67
CA SER A 154 -13.04 0.38 3.08
C SER A 154 -12.84 -1.12 3.29
N ILE A 155 -11.81 -1.48 4.07
CA ILE A 155 -11.52 -2.85 4.49
C ILE A 155 -11.84 -3.02 5.97
N LYS A 156 -12.59 -4.07 6.31
CA LYS A 156 -12.93 -4.47 7.68
C LYS A 156 -12.71 -5.96 7.91
N PHE A 157 -12.24 -6.34 9.09
CA PHE A 157 -12.13 -7.77 9.41
C PHE A 157 -13.53 -8.40 9.50
N ALA A 158 -13.66 -9.61 8.96
CA ALA A 158 -14.89 -10.38 9.06
C ALA A 158 -15.11 -10.92 10.48
N ASP A 159 -14.02 -11.11 11.24
CA ASP A 159 -14.07 -11.49 12.65
C ASP A 159 -14.38 -10.28 13.54
N ALA A 160 -15.48 -10.36 14.30
CA ALA A 160 -15.94 -9.28 15.16
C ALA A 160 -14.96 -8.95 16.31
N LYS A 161 -14.18 -9.92 16.81
CA LYS A 161 -13.18 -9.67 17.87
C LYS A 161 -12.02 -8.87 17.30
N LEU A 162 -11.54 -9.22 16.11
CA LEU A 162 -10.51 -8.45 15.42
C LEU A 162 -11.00 -7.03 15.11
N GLN A 163 -12.24 -6.88 14.66
CA GLN A 163 -12.81 -5.57 14.39
C GLN A 163 -12.97 -4.71 15.65
N LYS A 164 -13.40 -5.27 16.78
CA LYS A 164 -13.43 -4.56 18.07
C LYS A 164 -12.03 -4.11 18.51
N ALA A 165 -11.00 -4.91 18.26
CA ALA A 165 -9.62 -4.54 18.58
C ALA A 165 -9.10 -3.38 17.69
N VAL A 166 -9.55 -3.29 16.43
CA VAL A 166 -9.29 -2.12 15.57
C VAL A 166 -9.92 -0.87 16.18
N GLU A 167 -11.19 -0.95 16.59
CA GLU A 167 -11.91 0.18 17.20
C GLU A 167 -11.29 0.64 18.52
N ALA A 168 -10.91 -0.30 19.38
CA ALA A 168 -10.23 0.01 20.65
C ALA A 168 -8.90 0.74 20.40
N ARG A 169 -8.13 0.30 19.41
CA ARG A 169 -6.86 0.94 19.01
C ARG A 169 -7.09 2.33 18.45
N ASP A 170 -8.05 2.50 17.53
CA ASP A 170 -8.36 3.81 16.95
C ASP A 170 -8.83 4.81 18.03
N ASN A 171 -9.59 4.34 19.02
CA ASN A 171 -9.98 5.16 20.18
C ASN A 171 -8.80 5.51 21.08
N ALA A 172 -7.89 4.57 21.34
CA ALA A 172 -6.68 4.82 22.11
C ALA A 172 -5.76 5.85 21.43
N VAL A 173 -5.58 5.76 20.11
CA VAL A 173 -4.80 6.74 19.32
C VAL A 173 -5.42 8.14 19.40
N LYS A 174 -6.75 8.25 19.29
CA LYS A 174 -7.46 9.54 19.44
C LYS A 174 -7.31 10.12 20.84
N ALA A 175 -7.42 9.29 21.88
CA ALA A 175 -7.24 9.71 23.27
C ALA A 175 -5.82 10.22 23.54
N GLN A 176 -4.81 9.52 23.01
CA GLN A 176 -3.41 9.96 23.09
C GLN A 176 -3.18 11.27 22.35
N GLY A 177 -3.73 11.43 21.14
CA GLY A 177 -3.64 12.70 20.40
C GLY A 177 -4.26 13.88 21.16
N LYS A 178 -5.39 13.67 21.83
CA LYS A 178 -6.02 14.68 22.70
C LYS A 178 -5.14 15.04 23.91
N ALA A 179 -4.53 14.04 24.55
CA ALA A 179 -3.63 14.24 25.68
C ALA A 179 -2.32 14.95 25.29
N VAL A 180 -1.75 14.64 24.11
CA VAL A 180 -0.57 15.32 23.57
C VAL A 180 -0.88 16.78 23.24
N LYS A 181 -2.05 17.05 22.63
CA LYS A 181 -2.50 18.43 22.36
C LYS A 181 -2.75 19.22 23.65
N ALA A 182 -3.33 18.57 24.67
CA ALA A 182 -3.55 19.17 25.99
C ALA A 182 -2.24 19.45 26.75
N LYS A 183 -1.24 18.57 26.66
CA LYS A 183 0.09 18.83 27.24
C LYS A 183 0.83 19.96 26.51
N LYS A 184 0.69 20.06 25.18
CA LYS A 184 1.29 21.15 24.40
C LYS A 184 0.64 22.51 24.73
N SER A 185 -0.68 22.56 24.92
CA SER A 185 -1.37 23.78 25.37
C SER A 185 -1.02 24.16 26.82
N ALA A 186 -0.86 23.19 27.71
CA ALA A 186 -0.42 23.45 29.09
C ALA A 186 1.03 23.94 29.16
N LYS A 187 1.93 23.44 28.29
CA LYS A 187 3.31 23.91 28.21
C LYS A 187 3.42 25.35 27.71
N SER A 188 2.65 25.71 26.68
CA SER A 188 2.60 27.08 26.15
C SER A 188 2.01 28.09 27.15
N ALA A 189 1.09 27.66 28.02
CA ALA A 189 0.54 28.50 29.07
C ALA A 189 1.57 28.78 30.19
N ASN A 190 2.39 27.79 30.55
CA ASN A 190 3.37 27.94 31.64
C ASN A 190 4.53 28.87 31.26
N GLU A 191 5.03 28.77 30.02
CA GLU A 191 6.08 29.66 29.48
C GLU A 191 5.61 31.14 29.44
N THR A 192 4.31 31.39 29.23
CA THR A 192 3.75 32.76 29.21
C THR A 192 3.63 33.37 30.63
N THR A 193 3.39 32.56 31.65
CA THR A 193 3.33 33.02 33.05
C THR A 193 4.70 33.34 33.65
N GLU A 194 5.75 32.62 33.24
CA GLU A 194 7.13 32.91 33.68
C GLU A 194 7.64 34.23 33.08
N ASP A 195 7.38 34.48 31.79
CA ASP A 195 7.74 35.72 31.10
C ASP A 195 7.05 36.96 31.70
N LEU A 196 5.77 36.82 32.10
CA LEU A 196 5.02 37.90 32.75
C LEU A 196 5.57 38.22 34.15
N ASN A 197 5.97 37.20 34.91
CA ASN A 197 6.48 37.38 36.27
C ASN A 197 7.90 38.01 36.26
N GLU A 198 8.75 37.63 35.31
CA GLU A 198 10.07 38.26 35.13
C GLU A 198 9.97 39.72 34.67
N GLN A 199 9.05 40.03 33.74
CA GLN A 199 8.80 41.41 33.31
C GLN A 199 8.27 42.30 34.44
N GLN A 200 7.44 41.75 35.33
CA GLN A 200 6.94 42.49 36.49
C GLN A 200 8.04 42.72 37.53
N LEU A 201 8.87 41.71 37.81
CA LEU A 201 9.97 41.82 38.78
C LEU A 201 11.02 42.86 38.38
N ASN A 202 11.29 43.00 37.07
CA ASN A 202 12.26 43.97 36.56
C ASN A 202 11.74 45.42 36.59
N LYS A 203 10.42 45.63 36.62
CA LYS A 203 9.81 46.97 36.76
C LYS A 203 9.80 47.48 38.20
N LEU A 204 9.83 46.60 39.20
CA LEU A 204 9.91 46.98 40.62
C LEU A 204 11.33 47.31 41.10
N LYS A 205 12.36 46.90 40.35
CA LYS A 205 13.77 47.13 40.69
C LYS A 205 14.35 48.42 40.07
N LYS A 206 13.51 49.25 39.46
CA LYS A 206 13.87 50.49 38.79
C LYS A 206 13.11 51.65 39.42
#